data_AF-A0A662IY81-F1
#
_entry.id   AF-A0A662IY81-F1
#
_cell.length_a   1.000
_cell.length_b   1.000
_cell.length_c   1.000
_cell.angle_alpha   90.00
_cell.angle_beta   90.00
_cell.angle_gamma   90.00
#
_symmetry.space_group_name_H-M   'P 1'
#
loop_
_entity.id
_entity.type
_entity.pdbx_description
1 polymer ?
#
loop_
_entity_poly.entity_id
_entity_poly.type
_entity_poly.pdbx_seq_one_letter_code
_entity_poly.pdbx_strand_id
1 'polypeptide(L)'
;MSLSFKVVASAPGKVILTGEHFVVHGEPSLVMAIDKRAYVEAVTEERKVRIEAPDLNLYWEEGLDLPKPLAPLKLILERLLEEAAKPVGLRIKVRSELPPSSGLGSSAAIAVAATASVSKALGIELTEDEIFELALEAEKIVHLNPSGVDPLISTVGGVIAYRRGEGYVAVEAAVQPIVVVGFTGSRKPTGVMVRKVERLRKAHPEVMAPLFHAGGHLTIEAAEALRIGDLKRLGELLDINHGLLSALGVSTRKLDKLIYLARRAGALGAKLTGAGGGGCMIALCSNEVTADRVARAIERGGGQPLKVKLDNQGVRLEK
;
A
#
# COMPACT_ATOMS: atom_id res chain seq x y z
N MET A 1 -34.49 23.23 3.98
CA MET A 1 -33.64 22.26 4.71
C MET A 1 -33.00 21.36 3.67
N SER A 2 -31.79 21.71 3.23
CA SER A 2 -30.95 20.79 2.46
C SER A 2 -30.65 19.59 3.34
N LEU A 3 -31.08 18.39 2.95
CA LEU A 3 -30.72 17.15 3.65
C LEU A 3 -29.22 16.95 3.47
N SER A 4 -28.43 17.15 4.53
CA SER A 4 -27.00 16.84 4.51
C SER A 4 -26.83 15.34 4.31
N PHE A 5 -26.30 14.93 3.16
CA PHE A 5 -26.09 13.53 2.86
C PHE A 5 -24.69 13.13 3.30
N LYS A 6 -24.61 12.16 4.21
CA LYS A 6 -23.36 11.65 4.78
C LYS A 6 -23.05 10.29 4.17
N VAL A 7 -21.86 10.16 3.60
CA VAL A 7 -21.35 8.90 3.08
C VAL A 7 -20.00 8.60 3.71
N VAL A 8 -19.79 7.36 4.14
CA VAL A 8 -18.49 6.88 4.58
C VAL A 8 -18.04 5.79 3.62
N ALA A 9 -16.80 5.87 3.14
CA ALA A 9 -16.16 4.79 2.42
C ALA A 9 -14.83 4.44 3.07
N SER A 10 -14.37 3.22 2.83
CA SER A 10 -13.06 2.77 3.27
C SER A 10 -12.33 1.99 2.19
N ALA A 11 -11.00 2.02 2.23
CA ALA A 11 -10.14 1.23 1.35
C ALA A 11 -8.96 0.64 2.16
N PRO A 12 -8.51 -0.59 1.85
CA PRO A 12 -7.43 -1.24 2.55
C PRO A 12 -6.08 -0.65 2.16
N GLY A 13 -5.12 -0.72 3.08
CA GLY A 13 -3.71 -0.62 2.72
C GLY A 13 -3.21 -1.91 2.09
N LYS A 14 -1.89 -2.03 1.95
CA LYS A 14 -1.26 -3.22 1.38
C LYS A 14 0.10 -3.56 1.96
N VAL A 15 0.55 -4.77 1.64
CA VAL A 15 1.95 -5.18 1.70
C VAL A 15 2.37 -5.76 0.35
N ILE A 16 3.63 -5.56 -0.03
CA ILE A 16 4.23 -6.28 -1.16
C ILE A 16 4.87 -7.54 -0.61
N LEU A 17 4.36 -8.70 -1.02
CA LEU A 17 4.90 -9.99 -0.64
C LEU A 17 6.21 -10.22 -1.40
N THR A 18 6.20 -10.11 -2.72
CA THR A 18 7.39 -10.27 -3.58
C THR A 18 7.33 -9.37 -4.81
N GLY A 19 8.45 -9.19 -5.51
CA GLY A 19 8.49 -8.48 -6.79
C GLY A 19 8.70 -6.96 -6.72
N GLU A 20 8.94 -6.40 -5.53
CA GLU A 20 9.31 -4.98 -5.45
C GLU A 20 10.66 -4.72 -6.15
N HIS A 21 10.81 -3.53 -6.74
CA HIS A 21 11.90 -3.15 -7.66
C HIS A 21 11.96 -3.93 -8.97
N PHE A 22 11.56 -5.20 -9.01
CA PHE A 22 11.50 -5.99 -10.25
C PHE A 22 10.36 -5.51 -11.16
N VAL A 23 9.22 -5.15 -10.58
CA VAL A 23 8.02 -4.70 -11.33
C VAL A 23 8.20 -3.47 -12.21
N VAL A 24 9.11 -2.56 -11.84
CA VAL A 24 9.39 -1.38 -12.68
C VAL A 24 10.19 -1.72 -13.94
N HIS A 25 10.65 -2.97 -14.06
CA HIS A 25 11.41 -3.51 -15.19
C HIS A 25 10.69 -4.67 -15.90
N GLY A 26 9.36 -4.76 -15.76
CA GLY A 26 8.53 -5.72 -16.51
C GLY A 26 8.31 -7.08 -15.82
N GLU A 27 8.95 -7.33 -14.69
CA GLU A 27 8.69 -8.53 -13.89
C GLU A 27 7.37 -8.42 -13.10
N PRO A 28 6.74 -9.53 -12.68
CA PRO A 28 5.56 -9.47 -11.84
C PRO A 28 5.88 -9.05 -10.40
N SER A 29 4.86 -8.54 -9.70
CA SER A 29 4.84 -8.35 -8.25
C SER A 29 3.60 -8.99 -7.64
N LEU A 30 3.75 -9.51 -6.43
CA LEU A 30 2.66 -10.13 -5.66
C LEU A 30 2.32 -9.22 -4.48
N VAL A 31 1.12 -8.66 -4.51
CA VAL A 31 0.67 -7.63 -3.57
C VAL A 31 -0.60 -8.10 -2.87
N MET A 32 -0.66 -7.84 -1.56
CA MET A 32 -1.77 -8.27 -0.71
C MET A 32 -2.38 -7.06 -0.01
N ALA A 33 -3.70 -6.91 -0.14
CA ALA A 33 -4.49 -5.97 0.65
C ALA A 33 -4.53 -6.42 2.12
N ILE A 34 -4.44 -5.46 3.04
CA ILE A 34 -4.42 -5.73 4.48
C ILE A 34 -5.66 -5.22 5.18
N ASP A 35 -6.01 -5.86 6.29
CA ASP A 35 -7.12 -5.54 7.21
C ASP A 35 -6.93 -4.22 8.01
N LYS A 36 -6.18 -3.27 7.45
CA LYS A 36 -5.95 -1.93 8.01
C LYS A 36 -6.35 -0.93 6.94
N ARG A 37 -7.32 -0.10 7.25
CA ARG A 37 -8.03 0.69 6.23
C ARG A 37 -7.90 2.19 6.47
N ALA A 38 -7.99 2.94 5.39
CA ALA A 38 -8.30 4.36 5.43
C ALA A 38 -9.81 4.54 5.30
N TYR A 39 -10.37 5.47 6.06
CA TYR A 39 -11.78 5.83 6.09
C TYR A 39 -11.93 7.29 5.71
N VAL A 40 -12.84 7.56 4.78
CA VAL A 40 -13.19 8.91 4.37
C VAL A 40 -14.69 9.10 4.52
N GLU A 41 -15.05 10.10 5.30
CA GLU A 41 -16.43 10.57 5.48
C GLU A 41 -16.60 11.86 4.67
N ALA A 42 -17.56 11.86 3.74
CA ALA A 42 -17.97 13.03 2.99
C ALA A 42 -19.39 13.44 3.41
N VAL A 43 -19.55 14.73 3.70
CA VAL A 43 -20.85 15.33 4.02
C VAL A 43 -21.07 16.51 3.08
N THR A 44 -22.20 16.51 2.37
CA THR A 44 -22.61 17.66 1.55
C THR A 44 -23.05 18.82 2.43
N GLU A 45 -22.57 20.03 2.10
CA GLU A 45 -22.86 21.28 2.80
C GLU A 45 -23.31 22.36 1.80
N GLU A 46 -23.93 23.43 2.29
CA GLU A 46 -24.38 24.53 1.42
C GLU A 46 -23.23 25.45 1.00
N ARG A 47 -22.09 25.48 1.73
CA ARG A 47 -20.97 26.40 1.46
C ARG A 47 -19.61 25.81 1.80
N LYS A 48 -18.63 26.11 0.93
CA LYS A 48 -17.19 25.83 1.00
C LYS A 48 -16.80 24.34 1.05
N VAL A 49 -15.56 24.07 0.66
CA VAL A 49 -14.91 22.77 0.82
C VAL A 49 -13.94 22.82 1.99
N ARG A 50 -13.96 21.79 2.85
CA ARG A 50 -13.00 21.60 3.94
C ARG A 50 -12.58 20.14 4.10
N ILE A 51 -11.35 19.95 4.55
CA ILE A 51 -10.72 18.66 4.80
C ILE A 51 -10.21 18.64 6.24
N GLU A 52 -10.64 17.65 7.01
CA GLU A 52 -10.24 17.39 8.39
C GLU A 52 -9.55 16.03 8.47
N ALA A 53 -8.24 16.00 8.74
CA ALA A 53 -7.48 14.76 8.89
C ALA A 53 -6.76 14.76 10.26
N PRO A 54 -7.50 14.54 11.36
CA PRO A 54 -6.98 14.66 12.73
C PRO A 54 -5.82 13.70 13.01
N ASP A 55 -5.86 12.47 12.48
CA ASP A 55 -4.78 11.47 12.64
C ASP A 55 -3.45 11.93 12.02
N LEU A 56 -3.51 12.86 11.05
CA LEU A 56 -2.36 13.45 10.40
C LEU A 56 -2.03 14.85 10.95
N ASN A 57 -2.83 15.36 11.89
CA ASN A 57 -2.79 16.74 12.36
C ASN A 57 -2.86 17.76 11.21
N LEU A 58 -3.76 17.52 10.25
CA LEU A 58 -3.95 18.35 9.07
C LEU A 58 -5.39 18.88 9.01
N TYR A 59 -5.50 20.14 8.59
CA TYR A 59 -6.75 20.83 8.32
C TYR A 59 -6.57 21.69 7.07
N TRP A 60 -7.62 21.79 6.26
CA TRP A 60 -7.69 22.74 5.16
C TRP A 60 -9.13 23.17 4.92
N GLU A 61 -9.31 24.44 4.53
CA GLU A 61 -10.59 24.99 4.08
C GLU A 61 -10.32 25.87 2.85
N GLU A 62 -11.29 25.92 1.94
CA GLU A 62 -11.29 26.82 0.80
C GLU A 62 -11.03 28.29 1.21
N GLY A 63 -10.00 28.86 0.59
CA GLY A 63 -9.45 30.18 0.90
C GLY A 63 -8.18 30.16 1.76
N LEU A 64 -7.77 28.99 2.27
CA LEU A 64 -6.50 28.80 2.97
C LEU A 64 -5.43 28.17 2.08
N ASP A 65 -4.16 28.36 2.46
CA ASP A 65 -3.03 27.68 1.83
C ASP A 65 -3.13 26.17 2.01
N LEU A 66 -3.07 25.43 0.91
CA LEU A 66 -3.20 23.98 0.92
C LEU A 66 -1.93 23.30 1.48
N PRO A 67 -2.03 22.50 2.55
CA PRO A 67 -0.93 21.65 2.98
C PRO A 67 -0.57 20.64 1.87
N LYS A 68 0.72 20.57 1.51
CA LYS A 68 1.20 19.64 0.45
C LYS A 68 0.68 18.21 0.56
N PRO A 69 0.58 17.57 1.76
CA PRO A 69 0.05 16.22 1.88
C PRO A 69 -1.42 16.06 1.47
N LEU A 70 -2.21 17.14 1.46
CA LEU A 70 -3.63 17.14 1.07
C LEU A 70 -3.83 17.44 -0.43
N ALA A 71 -2.78 17.76 -1.18
CA ALA A 71 -2.89 18.05 -2.61
C ALA A 71 -3.57 16.95 -3.44
N PRO A 72 -3.30 15.65 -3.23
CA PRO A 72 -3.99 14.58 -3.95
C PRO A 72 -5.48 14.56 -3.68
N LEU A 73 -5.86 14.76 -2.41
CA LEU A 73 -7.26 14.79 -2.01
C LEU A 73 -7.97 16.00 -2.62
N LYS A 74 -7.34 17.17 -2.64
CA LYS A 74 -7.91 18.36 -3.28
C LYS A 74 -8.20 18.13 -4.77
N LEU A 75 -7.28 17.50 -5.52
CA LEU A 75 -7.51 17.18 -6.93
C LEU A 75 -8.75 16.30 -7.13
N ILE A 76 -8.93 15.28 -6.28
CA ILE A 76 -10.11 14.40 -6.33
C ILE A 76 -11.39 15.21 -6.10
N LEU A 77 -11.38 16.09 -5.10
CA LEU A 77 -12.54 16.94 -4.79
C LEU A 77 -12.86 17.89 -5.94
N GLU A 78 -11.85 18.56 -6.51
CA GLU A 78 -12.02 19.48 -7.64
C GLU A 78 -12.61 18.73 -8.84
N ARG A 79 -12.10 17.55 -9.16
CA ARG A 79 -12.58 16.76 -10.30
C ARG A 79 -14.05 16.33 -10.14
N LEU A 80 -14.42 15.87 -8.96
CA LEU A 80 -15.80 15.42 -8.69
C LEU A 80 -16.78 16.58 -8.56
N LEU A 81 -16.32 17.74 -8.06
CA LEU A 81 -17.15 18.96 -8.00
C LEU A 81 -17.38 19.58 -9.38
N GLU A 82 -16.41 19.49 -10.29
CA GLU A 82 -16.58 19.90 -11.70
C GLU A 82 -17.67 19.08 -12.40
N GLU A 83 -17.80 17.80 -12.05
CA GLU A 83 -18.80 16.89 -12.58
C GLU A 83 -20.18 17.06 -11.92
N ALA A 84 -20.22 17.66 -10.72
CA ALA A 84 -21.47 17.89 -10.01
C ALA A 84 -22.32 18.98 -10.70
N ALA A 85 -23.62 18.70 -10.89
CA ALA A 85 -24.53 19.59 -11.60
C ALA A 85 -24.83 20.93 -10.89
N LYS A 86 -24.43 21.10 -9.62
CA LYS A 86 -24.71 22.29 -8.80
C LYS A 86 -23.52 22.62 -7.89
N PRO A 87 -23.31 23.91 -7.56
CA PRO A 87 -22.35 24.30 -6.52
C PRO A 87 -22.77 23.69 -5.17
N VAL A 88 -21.92 22.83 -4.63
CA VAL A 88 -22.13 22.13 -3.36
C VAL A 88 -20.85 22.25 -2.53
N GLY A 89 -20.98 22.58 -1.26
CA GLY A 89 -19.89 22.52 -0.29
C GLY A 89 -19.65 21.09 0.18
N LEU A 90 -18.45 20.79 0.66
CA LEU A 90 -18.10 19.46 1.15
C LEU A 90 -17.31 19.56 2.44
N ARG A 91 -17.72 18.79 3.44
CA ARG A 91 -16.89 18.49 4.60
C ARG A 91 -16.36 17.07 4.48
N ILE A 92 -15.04 16.96 4.36
CA ILE A 92 -14.33 15.70 4.24
C ILE A 92 -13.59 15.42 5.54
N LYS A 93 -13.82 14.26 6.15
CA LYS A 93 -13.09 13.80 7.32
C LYS A 93 -12.34 12.52 7.01
N VAL A 94 -11.03 12.52 7.25
CA VAL A 94 -10.12 11.39 6.98
C VAL A 94 -9.67 10.76 8.29
N ARG A 95 -9.77 9.44 8.38
CA ARG A 95 -9.22 8.62 9.47
C ARG A 95 -8.42 7.45 8.88
N SER A 96 -7.28 7.10 9.45
CA SER A 96 -6.42 6.04 8.91
C SER A 96 -5.90 5.11 10.01
N GLU A 97 -6.17 3.81 9.86
CA GLU A 97 -5.54 2.76 10.70
C GLU A 97 -4.10 2.44 10.25
N LEU A 98 -3.72 2.93 9.06
CA LEU A 98 -2.41 2.72 8.49
C LEU A 98 -1.42 3.70 9.10
N PRO A 99 -0.27 3.23 9.64
CA PRO A 99 0.76 4.11 10.17
C PRO A 99 1.27 5.06 9.07
N PRO A 100 1.36 6.38 9.35
CA PRO A 100 1.85 7.36 8.39
C PRO A 100 3.24 6.99 7.86
N SER A 101 3.44 7.17 6.55
CA SER A 101 4.76 7.01 5.91
C SER A 101 5.40 5.60 6.01
N SER A 102 4.64 4.58 6.38
CA SER A 102 5.08 3.18 6.53
C SER A 102 5.31 2.42 5.21
N GLY A 103 4.85 2.95 4.07
CA GLY A 103 4.90 2.25 2.78
C GLY A 103 3.77 1.23 2.57
N LEU A 104 2.80 1.19 3.49
CA LEU A 104 1.62 0.32 3.45
C LEU A 104 0.46 0.87 2.58
N GLY A 105 0.73 1.83 1.69
CA GLY A 105 -0.30 2.34 0.76
C GLY A 105 -1.31 3.33 1.37
N SER A 106 -1.02 3.96 2.53
CA SER A 106 -1.96 4.90 3.17
C SER A 106 -2.46 6.03 2.27
N SER A 107 -1.58 6.62 1.45
CA SER A 107 -1.98 7.70 0.52
C SER A 107 -2.96 7.20 -0.55
N ALA A 108 -2.69 6.02 -1.12
CA ALA A 108 -3.55 5.38 -2.11
C ALA A 108 -4.91 5.00 -1.52
N ALA A 109 -4.90 4.39 -0.33
CA ALA A 109 -6.12 4.02 0.38
C ALA A 109 -6.99 5.25 0.69
N ILE A 110 -6.39 6.37 1.12
CA ILE A 110 -7.13 7.62 1.34
C ILE A 110 -7.70 8.15 0.02
N ALA A 111 -6.93 8.16 -1.06
CA ALA A 111 -7.38 8.61 -2.37
C ALA A 111 -8.56 7.77 -2.88
N VAL A 112 -8.45 6.45 -2.86
CA VAL A 112 -9.50 5.51 -3.29
C VAL A 112 -10.76 5.66 -2.43
N ALA A 113 -10.63 5.70 -1.10
CA ALA A 113 -11.76 5.90 -0.21
C ALA A 113 -12.41 7.29 -0.39
N ALA A 114 -11.63 8.33 -0.63
CA ALA A 114 -12.14 9.67 -0.90
C ALA A 114 -12.93 9.72 -2.21
N THR A 115 -12.39 9.16 -3.28
CA THR A 115 -13.09 9.09 -4.57
C THR A 115 -14.45 8.42 -4.40
N ALA A 116 -14.51 7.25 -3.75
CA ALA A 116 -15.76 6.51 -3.53
C ALA A 116 -16.76 7.23 -2.61
N SER A 117 -16.28 7.83 -1.51
CA SER A 117 -17.13 8.54 -0.54
C SER A 117 -17.71 9.82 -1.15
N VAL A 118 -16.88 10.61 -1.83
CA VAL A 118 -17.26 11.91 -2.37
C VAL A 118 -18.14 11.77 -3.60
N SER A 119 -17.83 10.86 -4.53
CA SER A 119 -18.67 10.62 -5.70
C SER A 119 -20.09 10.25 -5.28
N LYS A 120 -20.21 9.31 -4.34
CA LYS A 120 -21.50 8.88 -3.81
C LYS A 120 -22.22 9.99 -3.04
N ALA A 121 -21.48 10.83 -2.30
CA ALA A 121 -22.07 11.97 -1.60
C ALA A 121 -22.65 13.02 -2.57
N LEU A 122 -22.04 13.17 -3.75
CA LEU A 122 -22.49 14.04 -4.83
C LEU A 122 -23.53 13.40 -5.75
N GLY A 123 -23.88 12.12 -5.55
CA GLY A 123 -24.81 11.37 -6.41
C GLY A 123 -24.21 10.95 -7.75
N ILE A 124 -22.88 10.90 -7.85
CA ILE A 124 -22.13 10.41 -9.00
C ILE A 124 -21.87 8.91 -8.78
N GLU A 125 -22.32 8.06 -9.70
CA GLU A 125 -22.02 6.63 -9.67
C GLU A 125 -20.74 6.38 -10.48
N LEU A 126 -19.69 5.90 -9.81
CA LEU A 126 -18.43 5.52 -10.46
C LEU A 126 -18.26 4.00 -10.42
N THR A 127 -17.68 3.46 -11.48
CA THR A 127 -17.16 2.10 -11.55
C THR A 127 -15.87 1.95 -10.75
N GLU A 128 -15.46 0.71 -10.46
CA GLU A 128 -14.16 0.45 -9.79
C GLU A 128 -12.97 0.98 -10.61
N ASP A 129 -13.03 0.86 -11.94
CA ASP A 129 -11.99 1.36 -12.85
C ASP A 129 -11.90 2.91 -12.80
N GLU A 130 -13.03 3.61 -12.76
CA GLU A 130 -13.05 5.08 -12.63
C GLU A 130 -12.53 5.54 -11.25
N ILE A 131 -12.86 4.80 -10.19
CA ILE A 131 -12.30 5.05 -8.84
C ILE A 131 -10.78 4.88 -8.87
N PHE A 132 -10.28 3.80 -9.48
CA PHE A 132 -8.87 3.52 -9.63
C PHE A 132 -8.14 4.61 -10.44
N GLU A 133 -8.66 5.00 -11.60
CA GLU A 133 -8.02 5.99 -12.47
C GLU A 133 -7.91 7.36 -11.81
N LEU A 134 -8.96 7.83 -11.12
CA LEU A 134 -8.91 9.10 -10.41
C LEU A 134 -7.94 9.06 -9.21
N ALA A 135 -7.89 7.93 -8.48
CA ALA A 135 -6.90 7.75 -7.42
C ALA A 135 -5.47 7.68 -7.96
N LEU A 136 -5.26 7.06 -9.12
CA LEU A 136 -3.98 6.99 -9.81
C LEU A 136 -3.52 8.37 -10.29
N GLU A 137 -4.44 9.19 -10.80
CA GLU A 137 -4.18 10.60 -11.14
C GLU A 137 -3.71 11.38 -9.92
N ALA A 138 -4.41 11.25 -8.79
CA ALA A 138 -4.05 11.89 -7.54
C ALA A 138 -2.66 11.44 -7.03
N GLU A 139 -2.30 10.16 -7.18
CA GLU A 139 -0.97 9.66 -6.83
C GLU A 139 0.16 10.31 -7.65
N LYS A 140 -0.07 10.63 -8.93
CA LYS A 140 0.94 11.25 -9.81
C LYS A 140 1.40 12.62 -9.30
N ILE A 141 0.58 13.31 -8.49
CA ILE A 141 0.99 14.56 -7.82
C ILE A 141 2.11 14.32 -6.81
N VAL A 142 2.04 13.23 -6.03
CA VAL A 142 2.99 12.92 -4.97
C VAL A 142 4.20 12.16 -5.51
N HIS A 143 3.98 11.33 -6.52
CA HIS A 143 4.96 10.41 -7.07
C HIS A 143 5.10 10.67 -8.57
N LEU A 144 6.27 11.11 -9.02
CA LEU A 144 6.54 11.41 -10.44
C LEU A 144 6.27 10.23 -11.40
N ASN A 145 6.39 8.99 -10.93
CA ASN A 145 6.18 7.79 -11.74
C ASN A 145 5.64 6.65 -10.85
N PRO A 146 4.36 6.70 -10.44
CA PRO A 146 3.79 5.66 -9.61
C PRO A 146 3.67 4.37 -10.43
N SER A 147 3.78 3.21 -9.78
CA SER A 147 3.51 1.94 -10.45
C SER A 147 2.02 1.71 -10.68
N GLY A 148 1.15 2.42 -9.94
CA GLY A 148 -0.30 2.21 -9.94
C GLY A 148 -0.77 1.00 -9.15
N VAL A 149 0.15 0.18 -8.62
CA VAL A 149 -0.22 -1.01 -7.84
C VAL A 149 -0.89 -0.67 -6.51
N ASP A 150 -0.50 0.43 -5.88
CA ASP A 150 -1.03 0.89 -4.59
C ASP A 150 -2.52 1.29 -4.68
N PRO A 151 -2.96 2.15 -5.62
CA PRO A 151 -4.38 2.45 -5.80
C PRO A 151 -5.15 1.24 -6.31
N LEU A 152 -4.57 0.44 -7.22
CA LEU A 152 -5.21 -0.77 -7.74
C LEU A 152 -5.61 -1.74 -6.62
N ILE A 153 -4.66 -2.14 -5.78
CA ILE A 153 -4.94 -3.10 -4.68
C ILE A 153 -5.89 -2.50 -3.63
N SER A 154 -5.87 -1.17 -3.45
CA SER A 154 -6.82 -0.49 -2.56
C SER A 154 -8.23 -0.49 -3.16
N THR A 155 -8.37 -0.45 -4.49
CA THR A 155 -9.66 -0.53 -5.18
C THR A 155 -10.22 -1.95 -5.16
N VAL A 156 -9.41 -2.97 -5.47
CA VAL A 156 -9.91 -4.34 -5.71
C VAL A 156 -9.79 -5.29 -4.51
N GLY A 157 -8.83 -5.05 -3.61
CA GLY A 157 -8.58 -5.91 -2.46
C GLY A 157 -7.93 -7.26 -2.81
N GLY A 158 -7.92 -8.18 -1.84
CA GLY A 158 -7.43 -9.55 -2.04
C GLY A 158 -5.92 -9.64 -2.21
N VAL A 159 -5.47 -10.61 -3.02
CA VAL A 159 -4.09 -10.74 -3.47
C VAL A 159 -4.08 -10.63 -4.98
N ILE A 160 -3.16 -9.82 -5.52
CA ILE A 160 -2.99 -9.65 -6.97
C ILE A 160 -1.54 -9.94 -7.39
N ALA A 161 -1.39 -10.63 -8.51
CA ALA A 161 -0.17 -10.62 -9.29
C ALA A 161 -0.26 -9.48 -10.31
N TYR A 162 0.57 -8.45 -10.16
CA TYR A 162 0.55 -7.24 -10.99
C TYR A 162 1.81 -7.15 -11.83
N ARG A 163 1.66 -6.82 -13.11
CA ARG A 163 2.77 -6.50 -14.02
C ARG A 163 2.49 -5.18 -14.73
N ARG A 164 3.49 -4.29 -14.71
CA ARG A 164 3.38 -2.96 -15.31
C ARG A 164 3.15 -3.07 -16.82
N GLY A 165 2.08 -2.44 -17.31
CA GLY A 165 1.72 -2.42 -18.73
C GLY A 165 0.88 -3.62 -19.21
N GLU A 166 0.71 -4.65 -18.38
CA GLU A 166 -0.10 -5.84 -18.70
C GLU A 166 -1.32 -5.98 -17.78
N GLY A 167 -1.36 -5.28 -16.64
CA GLY A 167 -2.47 -5.31 -15.69
C GLY A 167 -2.24 -6.26 -14.52
N TYR A 168 -3.29 -6.90 -14.04
CA TYR A 168 -3.23 -7.79 -12.90
C TYR A 168 -4.07 -9.05 -13.08
N VAL A 169 -3.74 -10.06 -12.27
CA VAL A 169 -4.54 -11.28 -12.09
C VAL A 169 -4.79 -11.47 -10.61
N ALA A 170 -6.03 -11.79 -10.23
CA ALA A 170 -6.36 -12.15 -8.86
C ALA A 170 -5.72 -13.50 -8.48
N VAL A 171 -5.19 -13.58 -7.27
CA VAL A 171 -4.61 -14.80 -6.70
C VAL A 171 -5.46 -15.21 -5.50
N GLU A 172 -6.20 -16.29 -5.63
CA GLU A 172 -6.98 -16.85 -4.52
C GLU A 172 -6.04 -17.52 -3.52
N ALA A 173 -5.93 -16.97 -2.32
CA ALA A 173 -5.15 -17.59 -1.25
C ALA A 173 -5.96 -18.73 -0.61
N ALA A 174 -5.46 -19.97 -0.69
CA ALA A 174 -6.14 -21.13 -0.10
C ALA A 174 -6.21 -21.09 1.43
N VAL A 175 -5.33 -20.33 2.07
CA VAL A 175 -5.30 -20.12 3.52
C VAL A 175 -5.06 -18.64 3.82
N GLN A 176 -5.59 -18.14 4.93
CA GLN A 176 -5.39 -16.75 5.34
C GLN A 176 -3.96 -16.55 5.88
N PRO A 177 -3.10 -15.77 5.19
CA PRO A 177 -1.76 -15.50 5.70
C PRO A 177 -1.84 -14.53 6.89
N ILE A 178 -1.06 -14.81 7.94
CA ILE A 178 -0.86 -13.90 9.07
C ILE A 178 0.51 -13.26 8.89
N VAL A 179 0.53 -11.94 8.76
CA VAL A 179 1.77 -11.18 8.52
C VAL A 179 1.98 -10.19 9.66
N VAL A 180 3.22 -10.09 10.13
CA VAL A 180 3.64 -9.01 11.03
C VAL A 180 4.49 -8.03 10.24
N VAL A 181 4.02 -6.80 10.12
CA VAL A 181 4.79 -5.68 9.58
C VAL A 181 5.66 -5.12 10.70
N GLY A 182 6.94 -4.89 10.45
CA GLY A 182 7.84 -4.18 11.37
C GLY A 182 8.31 -2.87 10.79
N PHE A 183 7.87 -1.74 11.33
CA PHE A 183 8.34 -0.42 10.91
C PHE A 183 9.65 -0.05 11.62
N THR A 184 10.67 0.33 10.86
CA THR A 184 11.98 0.69 11.38
C THR A 184 12.06 2.12 11.94
N GLY A 185 11.00 2.95 11.81
CA GLY A 185 11.00 4.33 12.32
C GLY A 185 11.74 5.34 11.43
N SER A 186 12.40 4.89 10.36
CA SER A 186 13.14 5.77 9.44
C SER A 186 12.99 5.25 8.02
N ARG A 187 12.83 6.13 7.03
CA ARG A 187 12.69 5.75 5.62
C ARG A 187 13.40 6.75 4.72
N LYS A 188 14.12 6.25 3.70
CA LYS A 188 14.60 7.08 2.58
C LYS A 188 13.50 7.29 1.54
N PRO A 189 13.48 8.44 0.83
CA PRO A 189 12.52 8.66 -0.24
C PRO A 189 12.58 7.56 -1.32
N THR A 190 11.43 7.04 -1.74
CA THR A 190 11.35 5.94 -2.74
C THR A 190 12.18 6.22 -3.98
N GLY A 191 12.08 7.43 -4.54
CA GLY A 191 12.80 7.80 -5.76
C GLY A 191 14.33 7.72 -5.62
N VAL A 192 14.89 7.90 -4.41
CA VAL A 192 16.32 7.74 -4.17
C VAL A 192 16.73 6.27 -4.30
N MET A 193 15.91 5.37 -3.76
CA MET A 193 16.18 3.93 -3.81
C MET A 193 16.03 3.39 -5.24
N VAL A 194 14.96 3.77 -5.95
CA VAL A 194 14.76 3.38 -7.35
C VAL A 194 15.92 3.85 -8.24
N ARG A 195 16.36 5.12 -8.10
CA ARG A 195 17.54 5.63 -8.85
C ARG A 195 18.83 4.89 -8.51
N LYS A 196 18.99 4.45 -7.25
CA LYS A 196 20.15 3.65 -6.83
C LYS A 196 20.16 2.30 -7.54
N VAL A 197 19.03 1.58 -7.54
CA VAL A 197 18.90 0.29 -8.23
C VAL A 197 19.13 0.46 -9.74
N GLU A 198 18.55 1.48 -10.35
CA GLU A 198 18.73 1.73 -11.79
C GLU A 198 20.20 2.04 -12.15
N ARG A 199 20.93 2.76 -11.29
CA ARG A 199 22.36 2.99 -11.48
C ARG A 199 23.14 1.67 -11.43
N LEU A 200 22.84 0.80 -10.47
CA LEU A 200 23.50 -0.51 -10.32
C LEU A 200 23.21 -1.41 -11.53
N ARG A 201 21.96 -1.41 -12.00
CA ARG A 201 21.52 -2.15 -13.20
C ARG A 201 22.27 -1.73 -14.45
N LYS A 202 22.41 -0.42 -14.69
CA LYS A 202 23.17 0.12 -15.83
C LYS A 202 24.67 -0.18 -15.74
N ALA A 203 25.23 -0.22 -14.53
CA ALA A 203 26.65 -0.50 -14.33
C ALA A 203 27.02 -1.98 -14.55
N HIS A 204 26.09 -2.91 -14.26
CA HIS A 204 26.35 -4.35 -14.32
C HIS A 204 25.21 -5.13 -15.01
N PRO A 205 24.89 -4.85 -16.29
CA PRO A 205 23.70 -5.41 -16.96
C PRO A 205 23.67 -6.93 -16.99
N GLU A 206 24.81 -7.60 -17.27
CA GLU A 206 24.90 -9.06 -17.36
C GLU A 206 24.63 -9.80 -16.04
N VAL A 207 24.92 -9.16 -14.90
CA VAL A 207 24.63 -9.73 -13.57
C VAL A 207 23.19 -9.42 -13.17
N MET A 208 22.74 -8.21 -13.50
CA MET A 208 21.48 -7.68 -13.01
C MET A 208 20.28 -8.23 -13.79
N ALA A 209 20.40 -8.46 -15.11
CA ALA A 209 19.30 -9.02 -15.90
C ALA A 209 18.86 -10.42 -15.40
N PRO A 210 19.76 -11.41 -15.20
CA PRO A 210 19.38 -12.70 -14.60
C PRO A 210 18.82 -12.58 -13.17
N LEU A 211 19.35 -11.66 -12.35
CA LEU A 211 18.85 -11.42 -11.00
C LEU A 211 17.40 -10.93 -11.01
N PHE A 212 17.06 -10.04 -11.95
CA PHE A 212 15.70 -9.56 -12.13
C PHE A 212 14.75 -10.67 -12.57
N HIS A 213 15.14 -11.48 -13.56
CA HIS A 213 14.37 -12.66 -13.97
C HIS A 213 14.17 -13.65 -12.82
N ALA A 214 15.19 -13.89 -12.00
CA ALA A 214 15.05 -14.72 -10.79
C ALA A 214 14.00 -14.15 -9.82
N GLY A 215 13.97 -12.82 -9.63
CA GLY A 215 12.93 -12.16 -8.82
C GLY A 215 11.52 -12.31 -9.41
N GLY A 216 11.39 -12.31 -10.73
CA GLY A 216 10.15 -12.58 -11.45
C GLY A 216 9.66 -14.02 -11.28
N HIS A 217 10.51 -15.00 -11.55
CA HIS A 217 10.21 -16.42 -11.35
C HIS A 217 9.85 -16.73 -9.89
N LEU A 218 10.58 -16.16 -8.94
CA LEU A 218 10.27 -16.26 -7.51
C LEU A 218 8.86 -15.76 -7.20
N THR A 219 8.44 -14.65 -7.82
CA THR A 219 7.11 -14.07 -7.61
C THR A 219 6.00 -14.97 -8.15
N ILE A 220 6.21 -15.59 -9.31
CA ILE A 220 5.28 -16.58 -9.88
C ILE A 220 5.17 -17.78 -8.93
N GLU A 221 6.29 -18.27 -8.41
CA GLU A 221 6.33 -19.37 -7.46
C GLU A 221 5.64 -19.04 -6.13
N ALA A 222 5.80 -17.80 -5.65
CA ALA A 222 5.15 -17.31 -4.43
C ALA A 222 3.63 -17.22 -4.58
N ALA A 223 3.15 -16.82 -5.77
CA ALA A 223 1.72 -16.81 -6.08
C ALA A 223 1.13 -18.22 -6.05
N GLU A 224 1.84 -19.19 -6.63
CA GLU A 224 1.44 -20.59 -6.59
C GLU A 224 1.44 -21.15 -5.17
N ALA A 225 2.45 -20.85 -4.36
CA ALA A 225 2.53 -21.25 -2.95
C ALA A 225 1.33 -20.74 -2.14
N LEU A 226 0.89 -19.49 -2.35
CA LEU A 226 -0.34 -18.96 -1.76
C LEU A 226 -1.59 -19.71 -2.25
N ARG A 227 -1.67 -19.99 -3.55
CA ARG A 227 -2.82 -20.63 -4.19
C ARG A 227 -3.05 -22.05 -3.67
N ILE A 228 -1.99 -22.78 -3.33
CA ILE A 228 -2.08 -24.14 -2.77
C ILE A 228 -1.99 -24.19 -1.24
N GLY A 229 -1.79 -23.04 -0.59
CA GLY A 229 -1.71 -22.92 0.87
C GLY A 229 -0.39 -23.36 1.50
N ASP A 230 0.68 -23.48 0.71
CA ASP A 230 2.02 -23.84 1.19
C ASP A 230 2.74 -22.61 1.76
N LEU A 231 2.35 -22.23 2.98
CA LEU A 231 2.94 -21.08 3.68
C LEU A 231 4.43 -21.29 4.02
N LYS A 232 4.89 -22.55 4.11
CA LYS A 232 6.30 -22.83 4.37
C LYS A 232 7.14 -22.48 3.14
N ARG A 233 6.74 -22.95 1.96
CA ARG A 233 7.35 -22.58 0.67
C ARG A 233 7.31 -21.07 0.46
N LEU A 234 6.17 -20.43 0.74
CA LEU A 234 6.07 -18.97 0.67
C LEU A 234 7.11 -18.31 1.58
N GLY A 235 7.26 -18.76 2.82
CA GLY A 235 8.26 -18.27 3.76
C GLY A 235 9.70 -18.38 3.23
N GLU A 236 10.06 -19.53 2.68
CA GLU A 236 11.38 -19.76 2.05
C GLU A 236 11.62 -18.79 0.88
N LEU A 237 10.61 -18.55 0.04
CA LEU A 237 10.68 -17.59 -1.07
C LEU A 237 10.80 -16.14 -0.58
N LEU A 238 10.13 -15.76 0.51
CA LEU A 238 10.30 -14.43 1.12
C LEU A 238 11.76 -14.23 1.56
N ASP A 239 12.39 -15.25 2.15
CA ASP A 239 13.78 -15.18 2.58
C ASP A 239 14.76 -15.05 1.42
N ILE A 240 14.54 -15.80 0.33
CA ILE A 240 15.32 -15.67 -0.91
C ILE A 240 15.13 -14.27 -1.51
N ASN A 241 13.90 -13.77 -1.59
CA ASN A 241 13.62 -12.44 -2.11
C ASN A 241 14.31 -11.36 -1.27
N HIS A 242 14.41 -11.50 0.06
CA HIS A 242 15.21 -10.57 0.87
C HIS A 242 16.68 -10.56 0.46
N GLY A 243 17.25 -11.74 0.18
CA GLY A 243 18.61 -11.87 -0.35
C GLY A 243 18.80 -11.12 -1.67
N LEU A 244 17.86 -11.28 -2.61
CA LEU A 244 17.88 -10.55 -3.89
C LEU A 244 17.82 -9.03 -3.67
N LEU A 245 16.92 -8.54 -2.81
CA LEU A 245 16.81 -7.11 -2.49
C LEU A 245 18.06 -6.58 -1.77
N SER A 246 18.69 -7.39 -0.93
CA SER A 246 19.96 -7.04 -0.31
C SER A 246 21.05 -6.90 -1.36
N ALA A 247 21.09 -7.77 -2.38
CA ALA A 247 22.01 -7.66 -3.51
C ALA A 247 21.76 -6.41 -4.36
N LEU A 248 20.51 -5.94 -4.48
CA LEU A 248 20.18 -4.62 -5.05
C LEU A 248 20.69 -3.43 -4.20
N GLY A 249 21.17 -3.70 -2.99
CA GLY A 249 21.66 -2.70 -2.05
C GLY A 249 20.54 -1.86 -1.43
N VAL A 250 19.30 -2.37 -1.38
CA VAL A 250 18.17 -1.63 -0.81
C VAL A 250 17.88 -1.97 0.66
N SER A 251 18.54 -2.99 1.22
CA SER A 251 18.44 -3.28 2.66
C SER A 251 19.27 -2.31 3.51
N THR A 252 19.04 -2.35 4.83
CA THR A 252 19.79 -1.59 5.84
C THR A 252 20.03 -2.46 7.06
N ARG A 253 21.06 -2.12 7.85
CA ARG A 253 21.36 -2.81 9.12
C ARG A 253 20.14 -2.93 10.04
N LYS A 254 19.29 -1.90 10.10
CA LYS A 254 18.08 -1.92 10.93
C LYS A 254 17.02 -2.88 10.38
N LEU A 255 16.78 -2.90 9.07
CA LEU A 255 15.91 -3.89 8.43
C LEU A 255 16.42 -5.31 8.67
N ASP A 256 17.70 -5.56 8.37
CA ASP A 256 18.31 -6.89 8.52
C ASP A 256 18.25 -7.40 9.95
N LYS A 257 18.45 -6.51 10.95
CA LYS A 257 18.27 -6.84 12.36
C LYS A 257 16.84 -7.30 12.66
N LEU A 258 15.82 -6.55 12.22
CA LEU A 258 14.42 -6.91 12.49
C LEU A 258 14.01 -8.21 11.78
N ILE A 259 14.47 -8.41 10.55
CA ILE A 259 14.24 -9.63 9.76
C ILE A 259 14.86 -10.84 10.44
N TYR A 260 16.12 -10.72 10.88
CA TYR A 260 16.78 -11.78 11.64
C TYR A 260 16.03 -12.11 12.94
N LEU A 261 15.62 -11.08 13.70
CA LEU A 261 14.87 -11.27 14.95
C LEU A 261 13.50 -11.94 14.71
N ALA A 262 12.79 -11.57 13.65
CA ALA A 262 11.52 -12.18 13.28
C ALA A 262 11.69 -13.67 12.94
N ARG A 263 12.69 -14.02 12.12
CA ARG A 263 13.02 -15.43 11.80
C ARG A 263 13.37 -16.22 13.07
N ARG A 264 14.23 -15.68 13.93
CA ARG A 264 14.58 -16.28 15.24
C ARG A 264 13.38 -16.45 16.18
N ALA A 265 12.36 -15.61 16.04
CA ALA A 265 11.14 -15.69 16.82
C ALA A 265 10.14 -16.74 16.30
N GLY A 266 10.39 -17.32 15.12
CA GLY A 266 9.59 -18.40 14.53
C GLY A 266 8.84 -18.03 13.25
N ALA A 267 9.09 -16.86 12.65
CA ALA A 267 8.52 -16.55 11.34
C ALA A 267 8.94 -17.59 10.29
N LEU A 268 8.00 -17.98 9.41
CA LEU A 268 8.26 -18.89 8.28
C LEU A 268 9.21 -18.26 7.25
N GLY A 269 9.15 -16.94 7.13
CA GLY A 269 10.03 -16.13 6.29
C GLY A 269 9.83 -14.65 6.61
N ALA A 270 10.84 -13.84 6.31
CA ALA A 270 10.79 -12.40 6.53
C ALA A 270 11.66 -11.65 5.54
N LYS A 271 11.19 -10.47 5.12
CA LYS A 271 11.90 -9.60 4.16
C LYS A 271 11.51 -8.15 4.33
N LEU A 272 12.29 -7.24 3.76
CA LEU A 272 11.84 -5.85 3.60
C LEU A 272 10.61 -5.79 2.67
N THR A 273 9.78 -4.75 2.78
CA THR A 273 8.67 -4.50 1.85
C THR A 273 8.72 -3.07 1.32
N GLY A 274 8.43 -2.89 0.04
CA GLY A 274 8.50 -1.60 -0.64
C GLY A 274 9.93 -1.18 -1.04
N ALA A 275 10.20 0.12 -1.08
CA ALA A 275 11.40 0.67 -1.71
C ALA A 275 12.73 0.35 -1.00
N GLY A 276 12.70 -0.07 0.26
CA GLY A 276 13.91 -0.23 1.09
C GLY A 276 14.52 1.10 1.54
N GLY A 277 15.78 1.06 2.00
CA GLY A 277 16.48 2.20 2.60
C GLY A 277 15.95 2.57 4.00
N GLY A 278 15.35 1.60 4.69
CA GLY A 278 14.52 1.79 5.89
C GLY A 278 13.08 1.37 5.59
N GLY A 279 12.11 2.00 6.23
CA GLY A 279 10.70 1.70 6.06
C GLY A 279 10.30 0.44 6.82
N CYS A 280 9.59 -0.47 6.16
CA CYS A 280 9.00 -1.65 6.76
C CYS A 280 9.67 -2.94 6.31
N MET A 281 9.57 -3.95 7.18
CA MET A 281 9.72 -5.36 6.84
C MET A 281 8.41 -6.09 7.10
N ILE A 282 8.26 -7.26 6.50
CA ILE A 282 7.17 -8.20 6.75
C ILE A 282 7.73 -9.53 7.22
N ALA A 283 6.98 -10.22 8.07
CA ALA A 283 7.26 -11.56 8.54
C ALA A 283 6.01 -12.44 8.45
N LEU A 284 6.08 -13.53 7.70
CA LEU A 284 5.01 -14.50 7.55
C LEU A 284 4.98 -15.44 8.76
N CYS A 285 3.81 -15.61 9.37
CA CYS A 285 3.62 -16.40 10.57
C CYS A 285 2.64 -17.55 10.33
N SER A 286 2.91 -18.70 10.94
CA SER A 286 2.06 -19.90 10.82
C SER A 286 0.74 -19.78 11.60
N ASN A 287 0.68 -18.95 12.63
CA ASN A 287 -0.46 -18.76 13.53
C ASN A 287 -0.27 -17.49 14.38
N GLU A 288 -1.31 -17.12 15.14
CA GLU A 288 -1.32 -15.95 16.03
C GLU A 288 -0.25 -16.02 17.13
N VAL A 289 0.04 -17.20 17.68
CA VAL A 289 1.06 -17.36 18.74
C VAL A 289 2.44 -16.99 18.22
N THR A 290 2.79 -17.45 17.01
CA THR A 290 4.01 -17.06 16.32
C THR A 290 4.00 -15.57 15.98
N ALA A 291 2.87 -15.03 15.51
CA ALA A 291 2.75 -13.60 15.20
C ALA A 291 3.00 -12.71 16.43
N ASP A 292 2.49 -13.07 17.60
CA ASP A 292 2.72 -12.36 18.84
C ASP A 292 4.19 -12.42 19.30
N ARG A 293 4.83 -13.57 19.13
CA ARG A 293 6.27 -13.72 19.40
C ARG A 293 7.11 -12.85 18.47
N VAL A 294 6.77 -12.82 17.19
CA VAL A 294 7.45 -12.02 16.16
C VAL A 294 7.25 -10.53 16.43
N ALA A 295 6.02 -10.10 16.75
CA ALA A 295 5.72 -8.71 17.10
C ALA A 295 6.57 -8.22 18.29
N ARG A 296 6.64 -9.01 19.38
CA ARG A 296 7.50 -8.70 20.53
C ARG A 296 8.99 -8.66 20.17
N ALA A 297 9.44 -9.53 19.26
CA ALA A 297 10.84 -9.53 18.81
C ALA A 297 11.18 -8.28 17.99
N ILE A 298 10.26 -7.83 17.14
CA ILE A 298 10.38 -6.58 16.38
C ILE A 298 10.45 -5.37 17.33
N GLU A 299 9.56 -5.33 18.32
CA GLU A 299 9.52 -4.27 19.32
C GLU A 299 10.83 -4.18 20.13
N ARG A 300 11.31 -5.31 20.67
CA ARG A 300 12.63 -5.39 21.33
C ARG A 300 13.78 -5.04 20.40
N GLY A 301 13.61 -5.26 19.10
CA GLY A 301 14.55 -4.88 18.06
C GLY A 301 14.64 -3.37 17.81
N GLY A 302 13.70 -2.59 18.35
CA GLY A 302 13.56 -1.15 18.14
C GLY A 302 12.71 -0.79 16.91
N GLY A 303 11.86 -1.71 16.45
CA GLY A 303 10.84 -1.48 15.43
C GLY A 303 9.44 -1.36 16.05
N GLN A 304 8.46 -0.93 15.24
CA GLN A 304 7.06 -0.85 15.65
C GLN A 304 6.29 -1.95 14.91
N PRO A 305 5.80 -2.99 15.61
CA PRO A 305 5.08 -4.09 14.97
C PRO A 305 3.63 -3.71 14.67
N LEU A 306 3.10 -4.21 13.56
CA LEU A 306 1.69 -4.17 13.20
C LEU A 306 1.29 -5.54 12.65
N LYS A 307 0.41 -6.26 13.35
CA LYS A 307 -0.16 -7.51 12.86
C LYS A 307 -1.23 -7.19 11.81
N VAL A 308 -1.17 -7.86 10.68
CA VAL A 308 -2.10 -7.68 9.56
C VAL A 308 -2.51 -9.03 8.98
N LYS A 309 -3.72 -9.05 8.42
CA LYS A 309 -4.29 -10.20 7.70
C LYS A 309 -4.72 -9.76 6.30
N LEU A 310 -4.88 -10.75 5.42
CA LEU A 310 -5.50 -10.54 4.11
C LEU A 310 -6.92 -9.95 4.28
N ASP A 311 -7.17 -8.83 3.60
CA ASP A 311 -8.52 -8.29 3.37
C ASP A 311 -8.93 -8.59 1.92
N ASN A 312 -9.97 -9.41 1.76
CA ASN A 312 -10.47 -9.79 0.44
C ASN A 312 -11.31 -8.69 -0.23
N GLN A 313 -11.61 -7.60 0.48
CA GLN A 313 -12.42 -6.50 -0.04
C GLN A 313 -11.57 -5.27 -0.29
N GLY A 314 -11.65 -4.77 -1.52
CA GLY A 314 -11.12 -3.48 -1.90
C GLY A 314 -11.95 -2.33 -1.32
N VAL A 315 -12.19 -1.29 -2.12
CA VAL A 315 -12.98 -0.14 -1.67
C VAL A 315 -14.43 -0.55 -1.37
N ARG A 316 -15.02 0.01 -0.31
CA ARG A 316 -16.44 -0.20 -0.01
C ARG A 316 -17.06 1.00 0.69
N LEU A 317 -18.37 1.13 0.57
CA LEU A 317 -19.18 2.02 1.40
C LEU A 317 -19.40 1.36 2.77
N GLU A 318 -19.21 2.14 3.83
CA GLU A 318 -19.45 1.73 5.21
C GLU A 318 -20.88 2.11 5.63
N LYS A 319 -21.48 1.28 6.48
CA LYS A 319 -22.85 1.48 7.00
C LYS A 319 -22.87 2.33 8.27
#